data_AF-A0A9E0FG46-F1
#
_entry.id   AF-A0A9E0FG46-F1
#
_cell.length_a   1.000
_cell.length_b   1.000
_cell.length_c   1.000
_cell.angle_alpha   90.00
_cell.angle_beta   90.00
_cell.angle_gamma   90.00
#
_symmetry.space_group_name_H-M   'P 1'
#
loop_
_entity.id
_entity.type
_entity.pdbx_description
1 polymer ?
#
loop_
_entity_poly.entity_id
_entity_poly.type
_entity_poly.pdbx_seq_one_letter_code
_entity_poly.pdbx_strand_id
1 'polypeptide(L)'
;MKTTFLLIVAGLLITGNTFAGPDANCAAKSYPEEIKYLMSNCTSFFDADLNGTVHITFIVDEENKIQIQDVESKNIFLENYAMCALEDAEIITECLNPGAFFEINIVFYDTNYE
;
A
#
# COMPACT_ATOMS: atom_id res chain seq x y z
N MET A 1 -34.35 -44.62 -14.19
CA MET A 1 -34.29 -43.41 -15.03
C MET A 1 -33.10 -42.57 -14.60
N LYS A 2 -32.37 -42.04 -15.57
CA LYS A 2 -31.22 -41.11 -15.43
C LYS A 2 -31.68 -39.79 -14.79
N THR A 3 -30.91 -39.26 -13.83
CA THR A 3 -30.49 -37.84 -13.87
C THR A 3 -29.21 -37.64 -13.06
N THR A 4 -28.14 -37.38 -13.78
CA THR A 4 -26.93 -36.67 -13.33
C THR A 4 -27.26 -35.18 -13.16
N PHE A 5 -26.55 -34.48 -12.26
CA PHE A 5 -26.16 -33.05 -12.22
C PHE A 5 -26.03 -32.66 -10.72
N LEU A 6 -25.09 -31.84 -10.23
CA LEU A 6 -23.90 -31.17 -10.74
C LEU A 6 -23.14 -30.68 -9.48
N LEU A 7 -21.81 -30.68 -9.55
CA LEU A 7 -20.89 -30.03 -8.60
C LEU A 7 -21.20 -28.53 -8.43
N ILE A 8 -21.19 -28.04 -7.18
CA ILE A 8 -20.65 -26.70 -6.85
C ILE A 8 -19.77 -26.86 -5.61
N VAL A 9 -18.46 -26.95 -5.88
CA VAL A 9 -17.40 -26.59 -4.93
C VAL A 9 -17.36 -25.08 -4.90
N ALA A 10 -17.55 -24.51 -3.71
CA ALA A 10 -16.88 -23.30 -3.24
C ALA A 10 -17.34 -23.10 -1.79
N GLY A 11 -16.78 -23.88 -0.87
CA GLY A 11 -16.79 -23.50 0.53
C GLY A 11 -16.00 -22.20 0.62
N LEU A 12 -16.72 -21.09 0.70
CA LEU A 12 -16.19 -19.77 0.97
C LEU A 12 -15.47 -19.86 2.31
N LEU A 13 -14.14 -19.99 2.28
CA LEU A 13 -13.29 -19.75 3.43
C LEU A 13 -13.40 -18.26 3.71
N ILE A 14 -14.36 -17.88 4.55
CA ILE A 14 -14.35 -16.58 5.21
C ILE A 14 -13.26 -16.68 6.28
N THR A 15 -12.00 -16.56 5.85
CA THR A 15 -10.91 -16.26 6.77
C THR A 15 -11.17 -14.85 7.26
N GLY A 16 -11.51 -14.75 8.55
CA GLY A 16 -11.78 -13.47 9.20
C GLY A 16 -10.66 -12.49 8.92
N ASN A 17 -11.03 -11.24 8.61
CA ASN A 17 -10.09 -10.13 8.51
C ASN A 17 -9.35 -10.02 9.84
N THR A 18 -8.18 -10.64 9.93
CA THR A 18 -7.20 -10.29 10.95
C THR A 18 -6.64 -8.95 10.50
N PHE A 19 -7.27 -7.86 10.93
CA PHE A 19 -6.62 -6.56 11.00
C PHE A 19 -5.52 -6.70 12.06
N ALA A 20 -4.41 -7.31 11.66
CA ALA A 20 -3.17 -7.22 12.39
C ALA A 20 -2.68 -5.78 12.16
N GLY A 21 -3.10 -4.88 13.05
CA GLY A 21 -2.44 -3.59 13.16
C GLY A 21 -0.93 -3.80 13.28
N PRO A 22 -0.11 -2.86 12.81
CA PRO A 22 1.35 -3.00 12.84
C PRO A 22 1.77 -3.43 14.25
N ASP A 23 2.58 -4.50 14.33
CA ASP A 23 3.16 -4.97 15.58
C ASP A 23 3.70 -3.76 16.34
N ALA A 24 3.31 -3.59 17.62
CA ALA A 24 3.67 -2.41 18.40
C ALA A 24 5.20 -2.22 18.53
N ASN A 25 5.99 -3.25 18.18
CA ASN A 25 7.44 -3.20 18.11
C ASN A 25 8.01 -2.77 16.74
N CYS A 26 7.21 -2.81 15.67
CA CYS A 26 7.59 -2.19 14.41
C CYS A 26 7.46 -0.70 14.61
N ALA A 27 8.58 -0.04 14.92
CA ALA A 27 8.58 1.38 15.20
C ALA A 27 7.81 2.08 14.08
N ALA A 28 6.70 2.73 14.42
CA ALA A 28 5.82 3.49 13.53
C ALA A 28 6.53 4.67 12.81
N LYS A 29 7.87 4.66 12.79
CA LYS A 29 8.77 5.64 12.19
C LYS A 29 9.71 5.03 11.14
N SER A 30 9.92 3.71 11.07
CA SER A 30 10.84 3.16 10.04
C SER A 30 10.16 3.05 8.69
N TYR A 31 9.06 2.28 8.61
CA TYR A 31 8.38 2.07 7.33
C TYR A 31 7.68 3.34 6.80
N PRO A 32 7.09 4.23 7.63
CA PRO A 32 6.43 5.42 7.07
C PRO A 32 7.39 6.39 6.38
N GLU A 33 8.58 6.59 6.95
CA GLU A 33 9.63 7.40 6.35
C GLU A 33 10.24 6.71 5.12
N GLU A 34 10.35 5.38 5.16
CA GLU A 34 10.81 4.59 4.01
C GLU A 34 9.83 4.66 2.84
N ILE A 35 8.52 4.51 3.07
CA ILE A 35 7.49 4.70 2.03
C ILE A 35 7.59 6.12 1.45
N LYS A 36 7.74 7.15 2.30
CA LYS A 36 7.91 8.52 1.83
C LYS A 36 9.18 8.70 0.98
N TYR A 37 10.26 8.03 1.36
CA TYR A 37 11.51 8.01 0.60
C TYR A 37 11.34 7.30 -0.75
N LEU A 38 10.73 6.11 -0.79
CA LEU A 38 10.43 5.37 -2.00
C LEU A 38 9.55 6.20 -2.95
N MET A 39 8.52 6.85 -2.40
CA MET A 39 7.70 7.78 -3.15
C MET A 39 8.52 8.94 -3.74
N SER A 40 9.59 9.38 -3.11
CA SER A 40 10.44 10.47 -3.65
C SER A 40 11.34 10.02 -4.81
N ASN A 41 11.42 8.72 -5.12
CA ASN A 41 12.26 8.17 -6.20
C ASN A 41 11.52 7.98 -7.54
N CYS A 42 10.18 8.05 -7.59
CA CYS A 42 9.48 8.14 -8.89
C CYS A 42 9.68 9.55 -9.46
N THR A 43 9.99 9.66 -10.76
CA THR A 43 10.15 10.98 -11.39
C THR A 43 8.78 11.64 -11.51
N SER A 44 8.54 12.73 -10.80
CA SER A 44 7.34 13.53 -10.96
C SER A 44 7.35 14.20 -12.34
N PHE A 45 6.19 14.35 -12.98
CA PHE A 45 6.10 15.19 -14.18
C PHE A 45 6.23 16.68 -13.82
N PHE A 46 5.69 17.09 -12.66
CA PHE A 46 5.86 18.40 -12.03
C PHE A 46 5.62 18.28 -10.50
N ASP A 47 6.55 18.79 -9.68
CA ASP A 47 6.43 18.71 -8.21
C ASP A 47 5.25 19.52 -7.65
N ALA A 48 4.88 20.63 -8.31
CA ALA A 48 3.73 21.45 -7.92
C ALA A 48 2.40 20.70 -7.99
N ASP A 49 2.33 19.64 -8.82
CA ASP A 49 1.13 18.82 -9.01
C ASP A 49 0.98 17.75 -7.92
N LEU A 50 1.93 17.60 -6.99
CA LEU A 50 1.90 16.57 -5.94
C LEU A 50 1.39 17.09 -4.58
N ASN A 51 1.03 18.36 -4.47
CA ASN A 51 0.51 18.91 -3.20
C ASN A 51 -0.78 18.19 -2.78
N GLY A 52 -0.81 17.71 -1.54
CA GLY A 52 -2.00 17.08 -0.97
C GLY A 52 -1.69 16.00 0.06
N THR A 53 -2.71 15.20 0.34
CA THR A 53 -2.62 14.02 1.21
C THR A 53 -3.03 12.80 0.41
N VAL A 54 -2.31 11.71 0.59
CA VAL A 54 -2.63 10.40 0.02
C VAL A 54 -2.71 9.38 1.15
N HIS A 55 -3.77 8.58 1.11
CA HIS A 55 -3.94 7.40 1.94
C HIS A 55 -3.53 6.19 1.12
N ILE A 56 -2.69 5.32 1.67
CA ILE A 56 -2.21 4.12 1.00
C ILE A 56 -2.48 2.92 1.91
N THR A 57 -3.14 1.91 1.36
CA THR A 57 -3.28 0.59 1.96
C THR A 57 -2.42 -0.39 1.16
N PHE A 58 -1.54 -1.12 1.84
CA PHE A 58 -0.63 -2.06 1.19
C PHE A 58 -0.40 -3.31 2.04
N ILE A 59 0.07 -4.36 1.40
CA ILE A 59 0.68 -5.51 2.06
C ILE A 59 2.14 -5.62 1.62
N VAL A 60 2.93 -6.34 2.39
CA VAL A 60 4.30 -6.73 2.00
C VAL A 60 4.29 -8.23 1.72
N ASP A 61 4.90 -8.66 0.61
CA ASP A 61 5.02 -10.08 0.29
C ASP A 61 6.22 -10.75 0.97
N GLU A 62 6.45 -12.03 0.70
CA GLU A 62 7.57 -12.81 1.27
C GLU A 62 8.95 -12.35 0.75
N GLU A 63 8.99 -11.57 -0.33
CA GLU A 63 10.20 -10.97 -0.91
C GLU A 63 10.41 -9.52 -0.45
N ASN A 64 9.66 -9.07 0.55
CA ASN A 64 9.62 -7.70 1.02
C ASN A 64 9.18 -6.67 -0.05
N LYS A 65 8.38 -7.07 -1.04
CA LYS A 65 7.83 -6.13 -2.01
C LYS A 65 6.48 -5.61 -1.59
N ILE A 66 6.26 -4.34 -1.87
CA ILE A 66 4.99 -3.66 -1.62
C ILE A 66 3.98 -4.08 -2.68
N GLN A 67 2.83 -4.56 -2.21
CA GLN A 67 1.67 -4.88 -3.03
C GLN A 67 0.53 -3.94 -2.63
N ILE A 68 0.29 -2.95 -3.47
CA ILE A 68 -0.74 -1.91 -3.25
C ILE A 68 -2.12 -2.55 -3.28
N GLN A 69 -2.90 -2.31 -2.23
CA GLN A 69 -4.30 -2.75 -2.15
C GLN A 69 -5.25 -1.62 -2.52
N ASP A 70 -4.93 -0.40 -2.08
CA ASP A 70 -5.71 0.79 -2.36
C ASP A 70 -4.87 2.07 -2.22
N VAL A 71 -5.19 3.08 -3.02
CA VAL A 71 -4.60 4.42 -2.94
C VAL A 71 -5.71 5.44 -3.11
N GLU A 72 -5.90 6.31 -2.12
CA GLU A 72 -6.91 7.35 -2.17
C GLU A 72 -6.26 8.73 -2.03
N SER A 73 -6.50 9.61 -3.00
CA SER A 73 -6.21 11.03 -2.86
C SER A 73 -7.28 11.90 -3.52
N LYS A 74 -7.44 13.13 -3.03
CA LYS A 74 -8.17 14.17 -3.77
C LYS A 74 -7.39 14.67 -4.99
N ASN A 75 -6.10 14.37 -5.05
CA ASN A 75 -5.20 14.74 -6.12
C ASN A 75 -4.84 13.50 -6.94
N ILE A 76 -5.41 13.39 -8.14
CA ILE A 76 -5.20 12.24 -9.03
C ILE A 76 -3.75 12.09 -9.49
N PHE A 77 -2.98 13.19 -9.53
CA PHE A 77 -1.55 13.12 -9.86
C PHE A 77 -0.78 12.48 -8.71
N LEU A 78 -1.12 12.84 -7.47
CA LEU A 78 -0.52 12.23 -6.28
C LEU A 78 -0.89 10.76 -6.12
N GLU A 79 -2.13 10.38 -6.48
CA GLU A 79 -2.57 8.98 -6.52
C GLU A 79 -1.74 8.14 -7.52
N ASN A 80 -1.66 8.59 -8.78
CA ASN A 80 -0.87 7.92 -9.81
C ASN A 80 0.62 7.87 -9.46
N TYR A 81 1.12 8.92 -8.82
CA TYR A 81 2.51 9.00 -8.37
C TYR A 81 2.81 7.97 -7.27
N ALA A 82 1.91 7.81 -6.30
CA ALA A 82 2.04 6.79 -5.26
C ALA A 82 2.01 5.38 -5.86
N MET A 83 1.13 5.12 -6.83
CA MET A 83 1.10 3.84 -7.55
C MET A 83 2.42 3.58 -8.29
N CYS A 84 2.90 4.54 -9.09
CA CYS A 84 4.19 4.44 -9.79
C CYS A 84 5.35 4.08 -8.86
N ALA A 85 5.43 4.77 -7.72
CA ALA A 85 6.61 4.71 -6.89
C ALA A 85 6.67 3.47 -6.00
N LEU A 86 5.51 2.91 -5.66
CA LEU A 86 5.40 1.83 -4.66
C LEU A 86 5.06 0.48 -5.27
N GLU A 87 4.54 0.42 -6.49
CA GLU A 87 4.25 -0.87 -7.14
C GLU A 87 5.53 -1.70 -7.28
N ASP A 88 5.53 -2.89 -6.65
CA ASP A 88 6.66 -3.82 -6.56
C ASP A 88 7.94 -3.24 -5.92
N ALA A 89 7.87 -2.09 -5.25
CA ALA A 89 9.00 -1.51 -4.55
C ALA A 89 9.39 -2.38 -3.34
N GLU A 90 10.68 -2.60 -3.15
CA GLU A 90 11.20 -3.38 -2.02
C GLU A 90 11.29 -2.50 -0.76
N ILE A 91 10.82 -3.02 0.36
CA ILE A 91 10.91 -2.40 1.67
C ILE A 91 11.98 -3.11 2.51
N ILE A 92 12.88 -2.36 3.10
CA ILE A 92 14.02 -2.88 3.88
C ILE A 92 13.61 -3.08 5.34
N THR A 93 12.54 -2.41 5.80
CA THR A 93 12.03 -2.57 7.16
C THR A 93 11.63 -4.02 7.47
N GLU A 94 12.45 -4.70 8.28
CA GLU A 94 12.31 -6.13 8.61
C GLU A 94 11.15 -6.47 9.58
N CYS A 95 10.44 -5.48 10.11
CA CYS A 95 9.37 -5.68 11.10
C CYS A 95 7.96 -5.74 10.50
N LEU A 96 7.85 -5.77 9.17
CA LEU A 96 6.58 -5.90 8.48
C LEU A 96 6.27 -7.38 8.28
N ASN A 97 5.19 -7.83 8.92
CA ASN A 97 4.72 -9.21 8.76
C ASN A 97 4.18 -9.40 7.32
N PRO A 98 4.72 -10.35 6.54
CA PRO A 98 4.21 -10.61 5.20
C PRO A 98 2.71 -10.94 5.20
N GLY A 99 1.97 -10.37 4.24
CA GLY A 99 0.53 -10.53 4.11
C GLY A 99 -0.32 -9.77 5.13
N ALA A 100 0.27 -9.05 6.08
CA ALA A 100 -0.48 -8.14 6.95
C ALA A 100 -0.83 -6.84 6.19
N PHE A 101 -1.99 -6.28 6.50
CA PHE A 101 -2.43 -5.00 5.95
C PHE A 101 -1.83 -3.84 6.73
N PHE A 102 -1.26 -2.89 6.00
CA PHE A 102 -0.69 -1.66 6.54
C PHE A 102 -1.37 -0.47 5.89
N GLU A 103 -1.65 0.54 6.71
CA GLU A 103 -2.26 1.80 6.28
C GLU A 103 -1.32 2.95 6.63
N ILE A 104 -1.20 3.91 5.71
CA ILE A 104 -0.39 5.12 5.91
C ILE A 104 -1.04 6.33 5.25
N ASN A 105 -0.95 7.47 5.92
CA ASN A 105 -1.32 8.77 5.36
C ASN A 105 -0.05 9.60 5.19
N ILE A 106 0.21 10.05 3.96
CA ILE A 106 1.39 10.86 3.62
C ILE A 106 0.93 12.22 3.13
N VAL A 107 1.58 13.27 3.62
CA VAL A 107 1.34 14.66 3.21
C VAL A 107 2.51 15.16 2.40
N PHE A 108 2.22 15.63 1.19
CA PHE A 108 3.16 16.30 0.29
C PHE A 108 2.84 17.79 0.26
N TYR A 109 3.87 18.61 0.47
CA TYR A 109 3.78 20.07 0.42
C TYR A 109 4.55 20.57 -0.79
N ASP A 110 3.99 21.57 -1.48
CA ASP A 110 4.72 22.35 -2.47
C ASP A 110 5.80 23.17 -1.76
N THR A 111 7.06 22.95 -2.12
CA THR A 111 8.21 23.66 -1.56
C THR A 111 8.49 25.00 -2.26
N ASN A 112 7.69 25.39 -3.28
CA ASN A 112 7.92 26.61 -4.08
C ASN A 112 7.29 27.89 -3.50
N TYR A 113 6.95 27.93 -2.22
CA TYR A 113 6.56 29.17 -1.52
C TYR A 113 7.59 29.52 -0.45
N GLU A 114 8.77 29.98 -0.87
CA GLU A 114 9.67 30.83 -0.07
C GLU A 114 9.97 32.15 -0.81
#